data_AF-A0A9E0ZF95-F1
#
_entry.id   AF-A0A9E0ZF95-F1
#
_cell.length_a   1.000
_cell.length_b   1.000
_cell.length_c   1.000
_cell.angle_alpha   90.00
_cell.angle_beta   90.00
_cell.angle_gamma   90.00
#
_symmetry.space_group_name_H-M   'P 1'
#
loop_
_entity.id
_entity.type
_entity.pdbx_description
1 polymer ?
#
loop_
_entity_poly.entity_id
_entity_poly.type
_entity_poly.pdbx_seq_one_letter_code
_entity_poly.pdbx_strand_id
1 'polypeptide(L)'
;MKQLPENLLHEGYILIPKALLKRQINDKAPGELEALLQVLIHANYSETTYKIQEIDIVCQRGESVVSLRHWSQLFNWSRSKATRFFQKIQEEGIIKIIPHQKGIFHIHINNYDFWTGCISPEAREEKKKEKSEAFDVFWDKYHETMQKPKQNVARAHREWDKLTKEEQQTAIDHIEEVYYHTNDTRFIPLAATYLKDKAFLNEYID
;
A
#
# COMPACT_ATOMS: atom_id res chain seq x y z
N MET A 1 3.01 20.69 -31.12
CA MET A 1 2.60 20.74 -29.71
C MET A 1 2.56 22.21 -29.30
N LYS A 2 1.46 22.70 -28.70
CA LYS A 2 1.44 24.05 -28.11
C LYS A 2 2.52 24.11 -27.01
N GLN A 3 3.15 25.26 -26.82
CA GLN A 3 4.11 25.46 -25.71
C GLN A 3 3.43 25.05 -24.40
N LEU A 4 4.10 24.17 -23.65
CA LEU A 4 3.68 23.80 -22.30
C LEU A 4 3.84 25.02 -21.40
N PRO A 5 2.86 25.33 -20.54
CA PRO A 5 2.95 26.47 -19.63
C PRO A 5 4.14 26.30 -18.69
N GLU A 6 4.89 27.40 -18.45
CA GLU A 6 6.09 27.41 -17.61
C GLU A 6 5.84 26.94 -16.17
N ASN A 7 4.58 26.98 -15.73
CA ASN A 7 4.15 26.59 -14.38
C ASN A 7 3.62 25.16 -14.25
N LEU A 8 3.78 24.30 -15.26
CA LEU A 8 3.21 22.94 -15.27
C LEU A 8 3.57 22.11 -14.03
N LEU A 9 4.78 22.29 -13.49
CA LEU A 9 5.27 21.53 -12.33
C LEU A 9 4.84 22.12 -10.98
N HIS A 10 4.20 23.30 -10.97
CA HIS A 10 3.78 23.98 -9.73
C HIS A 10 2.37 23.59 -9.27
N GLU A 11 1.57 22.94 -10.12
CA GLU A 11 0.20 22.52 -9.80
C GLU A 11 0.12 21.13 -9.13
N GLY A 12 1.28 20.55 -8.78
CA GLY A 12 1.39 19.19 -8.24
C GLY A 12 1.35 18.12 -9.33
N TYR A 13 1.68 16.89 -8.95
CA TYR A 13 1.71 15.75 -9.88
C TYR A 13 1.04 14.53 -9.28
N ILE A 14 0.53 13.66 -10.16
CA ILE A 14 0.00 12.35 -9.79
C ILE A 14 0.99 11.28 -10.24
N LEU A 15 1.42 10.45 -9.30
CA LEU A 15 2.22 9.26 -9.52
C LEU A 15 1.34 8.14 -10.06
N ILE A 16 1.64 7.67 -11.28
CA ILE A 16 0.91 6.57 -11.90
C ILE A 16 1.79 5.32 -11.93
N PRO A 17 1.39 4.22 -11.28
CA PRO A 17 2.08 2.94 -11.37
C PRO A 17 2.23 2.49 -12.83
N LYS A 18 3.46 2.17 -13.25
CA LYS A 18 3.75 1.69 -14.61
C LYS A 18 2.92 0.47 -15.01
N ALA A 19 2.53 -0.36 -14.04
CA ALA A 19 1.66 -1.51 -14.28
C ALA A 19 0.29 -1.10 -14.86
N LEU A 20 -0.29 0.01 -14.39
CA LEU A 20 -1.56 0.52 -14.91
C LEU A 20 -1.44 1.06 -16.33
N LEU A 21 -0.34 1.78 -16.62
CA LEU A 21 -0.04 2.24 -17.99
C LEU A 21 0.12 1.06 -18.95
N LYS A 22 0.86 0.03 -18.54
CA LYS A 22 1.05 -1.20 -19.33
C LYS A 22 -0.28 -1.94 -19.54
N ARG A 23 -1.14 -2.02 -18.52
CA ARG A 23 -2.48 -2.63 -18.63
C ARG A 23 -3.29 -1.91 -19.71
N GLN A 24 -3.35 -0.58 -19.68
CA GLN A 24 -4.13 0.19 -20.67
C GLN A 24 -3.63 0.01 -22.10
N ILE A 25 -2.32 -0.09 -22.33
CA ILE A 25 -1.76 -0.34 -23.67
C ILE A 25 -2.29 -1.67 -24.24
N ASN A 26 -2.52 -2.66 -23.37
CA ASN A 26 -3.00 -3.98 -23.74
C ASN A 26 -4.54 -4.10 -23.74
N ASP A 27 -5.22 -3.34 -22.88
CA ASP A 27 -6.67 -3.34 -22.74
C ASP A 27 -7.33 -2.40 -23.77
N LYS A 28 -8.26 -2.93 -24.56
CA LYS A 28 -9.06 -2.16 -25.52
C LYS A 28 -10.19 -1.36 -24.84
N ALA A 29 -10.03 -0.96 -23.58
CA ALA A 29 -11.02 -0.18 -22.82
C ALA A 29 -10.62 1.31 -22.80
N PRO A 30 -10.89 2.07 -23.88
CA PRO A 30 -10.54 3.48 -23.94
C PRO A 30 -11.30 4.26 -22.86
N GLY A 31 -10.58 5.09 -22.10
CA GLY A 31 -11.16 6.04 -21.16
C GLY A 31 -11.11 5.65 -19.68
N GLU A 32 -10.79 4.40 -19.31
CA GLU A 32 -10.79 4.00 -17.88
C GLU A 32 -9.62 4.58 -17.10
N LEU A 33 -8.42 4.65 -17.67
CA LEU A 33 -7.31 5.34 -17.00
C LEU A 33 -7.61 6.83 -16.91
N GLU A 34 -8.14 7.43 -17.98
CA GLU A 34 -8.50 8.83 -18.02
C GLU A 34 -9.57 9.15 -16.96
N ALA A 35 -10.56 8.27 -16.77
CA ALA A 35 -11.54 8.39 -15.70
C ALA A 35 -10.90 8.27 -14.31
N LEU A 36 -9.97 7.33 -14.11
CA LEU A 36 -9.24 7.21 -12.85
C LEU A 36 -8.40 8.46 -12.54
N LEU A 37 -7.73 9.03 -13.55
CA LEU A 37 -6.99 10.28 -13.42
C LEU A 37 -7.92 11.43 -13.00
N GLN A 38 -9.10 11.54 -13.63
CA GLN A 38 -10.09 12.53 -13.22
C GLN A 38 -10.57 12.30 -11.77
N VAL A 39 -10.76 11.05 -11.34
CA VAL A 39 -11.10 10.74 -9.94
C VAL A 39 -10.01 11.25 -8.99
N LEU A 40 -8.74 11.01 -9.30
CA LEU A 40 -7.61 11.46 -8.48
C LEU A 40 -7.48 13.00 -8.43
N ILE A 41 -7.75 13.68 -9.54
CA ILE A 41 -7.70 15.16 -9.65
C ILE A 41 -8.83 15.82 -8.87
N HIS A 42 -10.04 15.24 -8.91
CA HIS A 42 -11.23 15.78 -8.25
C HIS A 42 -11.43 15.26 -6.82
N ALA A 43 -10.47 14.48 -6.31
CA ALA A 43 -10.38 14.19 -4.89
C ALA A 43 -9.87 15.40 -4.13
N ASN A 44 -10.35 15.54 -2.91
CA ASN A 44 -10.04 16.67 -2.08
C ASN A 44 -8.59 16.58 -1.61
N TYR A 45 -7.83 17.66 -1.78
CA TYR A 45 -6.43 17.69 -1.36
C TYR A 45 -6.29 18.04 0.13
N SER A 46 -7.13 18.93 0.65
CA SER A 46 -7.14 19.34 2.05
C SER A 46 -8.54 19.24 2.61
N GLU A 47 -8.69 18.79 3.86
CA GLU A 47 -9.99 18.68 4.53
C GLU A 47 -10.85 19.92 4.26
N THR A 48 -12.06 19.70 3.75
CA THR A 48 -13.00 20.76 3.39
C THR A 48 -14.41 20.32 3.78
N THR A 49 -15.16 21.22 4.40
CA THR A 49 -16.56 20.97 4.76
C THR A 49 -17.47 21.44 3.64
N TYR A 50 -18.33 20.54 3.15
CA TYR A 50 -19.33 20.83 2.12
C TYR A 50 -20.73 20.79 2.73
N LYS A 51 -21.55 21.81 2.45
CA LYS A 51 -22.96 21.81 2.82
C LYS A 51 -23.80 21.23 1.68
N ILE A 52 -24.27 19.99 1.85
CA ILE A 52 -25.04 19.25 0.84
C ILE A 52 -26.38 18.80 1.43
N GLN A 53 -27.49 19.23 0.82
CA GLN A 53 -28.85 18.90 1.27
C GLN A 53 -29.10 19.18 2.76
N GLU A 54 -28.65 20.35 3.25
CA GLU A 54 -28.71 20.76 4.67
C GLU A 54 -27.93 19.86 5.65
N ILE A 55 -26.97 19.06 5.16
CA ILE A 55 -25.99 18.35 6.00
C ILE A 55 -24.62 18.92 5.72
N ASP A 56 -23.85 19.17 6.78
CA ASP A 56 -22.43 19.47 6.68
C ASP A 56 -21.64 18.17 6.61
N ILE A 57 -20.89 17.99 5.52
CA ILE A 57 -20.05 16.81 5.27
C ILE A 57 -18.60 17.27 5.29
N VAL A 58 -17.86 16.76 6.26
CA VAL A 58 -16.40 16.94 6.30
C VAL A 58 -15.78 15.95 5.31
N CYS A 59 -15.29 16.46 4.19
CA CYS A 59 -14.64 15.66 3.17
C CYS A 59 -13.12 15.69 3.39
N GLN A 60 -12.55 14.54 3.72
CA GLN A 60 -11.15 14.42 4.08
C GLN A 60 -10.24 14.47 2.83
N ARG A 61 -8.94 14.59 3.07
CA ARG A 61 -7.94 14.40 2.02
C ARG A 61 -8.11 13.03 1.35
N GLY A 62 -8.11 12.99 0.02
CA GLY A 62 -8.31 11.78 -0.77
C GLY A 62 -9.78 11.36 -0.90
N GLU A 63 -10.73 12.16 -0.42
CA GLU A 63 -12.16 11.90 -0.58
C GLU A 63 -12.81 12.80 -1.62
N SER A 64 -13.98 12.41 -2.13
CA SER A 64 -14.77 13.26 -3.02
C SER A 64 -16.26 13.04 -2.78
N VAL A 65 -17.02 14.14 -2.74
CA VAL A 65 -18.49 14.17 -2.63
C VAL A 65 -19.18 14.54 -3.95
N VAL A 66 -18.43 14.47 -5.06
CA VAL A 66 -18.97 14.73 -6.40
C VAL A 66 -20.05 13.70 -6.73
N SER A 67 -21.23 14.17 -7.12
CA SER A 67 -22.34 13.28 -7.45
C SER A 67 -22.03 12.37 -8.64
N LEU A 68 -22.57 11.14 -8.64
CA LEU A 68 -22.44 10.20 -9.77
C LEU A 68 -22.93 10.80 -11.12
N ARG A 69 -23.94 11.69 -11.07
CA ARG A 69 -24.37 12.46 -12.25
C ARG A 69 -23.24 13.32 -12.79
N HIS A 70 -22.57 14.06 -11.92
CA HIS A 70 -21.49 14.95 -12.32
C HIS A 70 -20.28 14.16 -12.82
N TRP A 71 -19.92 13.05 -12.17
CA TRP A 71 -18.89 12.14 -12.68
C TRP A 71 -19.19 11.63 -14.09
N SER A 72 -20.44 11.26 -14.38
CA SER A 72 -20.82 10.84 -15.74
C SER A 72 -20.60 11.94 -16.79
N GLN A 73 -20.76 13.21 -16.40
CA GLN A 73 -20.48 14.36 -17.26
C GLN A 73 -18.98 14.57 -17.44
N LEU A 74 -18.20 14.49 -16.36
CA LEU A 74 -16.73 14.61 -16.40
C LEU A 74 -16.08 13.54 -17.28
N PHE A 75 -16.53 12.30 -17.17
CA PHE A 75 -16.05 11.17 -17.98
C PHE A 75 -16.61 11.17 -19.42
N ASN A 76 -17.61 12.01 -19.70
CA ASN A 76 -18.42 11.96 -20.91
C ASN A 76 -19.01 10.57 -21.18
N TRP A 77 -19.54 9.93 -20.14
CA TRP A 77 -20.08 8.57 -20.16
C TRP A 77 -21.56 8.55 -19.81
N SER A 78 -22.25 7.47 -20.21
CA SER A 78 -23.58 7.20 -19.65
C SER A 78 -23.47 6.95 -18.15
N ARG A 79 -24.55 7.24 -17.41
CA ARG A 79 -24.63 6.96 -15.98
C ARG A 79 -24.30 5.50 -15.67
N SER A 80 -24.85 4.55 -16.43
CA SER A 80 -24.61 3.13 -16.24
C SER A 80 -23.13 2.75 -16.41
N LYS A 81 -22.43 3.37 -17.37
CA LYS A 81 -21.00 3.13 -17.58
C LYS A 81 -20.18 3.71 -16.42
N ALA A 82 -20.49 4.94 -15.96
CA ALA A 82 -19.85 5.53 -14.79
C ALA A 82 -20.08 4.70 -13.51
N THR A 83 -21.31 4.23 -13.28
CA THR A 83 -21.62 3.33 -12.15
C THR A 83 -20.77 2.07 -12.19
N ARG A 84 -20.71 1.40 -13.35
CA ARG A 84 -19.94 0.16 -13.51
C ARG A 84 -18.45 0.38 -13.27
N PHE A 85 -17.91 1.52 -13.74
CA PHE A 85 -16.53 1.89 -13.48
C PHE A 85 -16.25 2.04 -11.98
N PHE A 86 -17.07 2.79 -11.25
CA PHE A 86 -16.90 2.95 -9.80
C PHE A 86 -17.04 1.62 -9.05
N GLN A 87 -17.97 0.74 -9.46
CA GLN A 87 -18.08 -0.61 -8.90
C GLN A 87 -16.79 -1.41 -9.13
N LYS A 88 -16.26 -1.40 -10.36
CA LYS A 88 -15.01 -2.08 -10.72
C LYS A 88 -13.83 -1.60 -9.87
N ILE A 89 -13.59 -0.29 -9.79
CA ILE A 89 -12.44 0.23 -9.02
C ILE A 89 -12.63 0.09 -7.50
N GLN A 90 -13.87 -0.04 -7.02
CA GLN A 90 -14.13 -0.44 -5.64
C GLN A 90 -13.80 -1.92 -5.40
N GLU A 91 -14.19 -2.82 -6.30
CA GLU A 91 -13.84 -4.26 -6.26
C GLU A 91 -12.33 -4.49 -6.37
N GLU A 92 -11.63 -3.70 -7.19
CA GLU A 92 -10.16 -3.68 -7.28
C GLU A 92 -9.49 -3.08 -6.02
N GLY A 93 -10.27 -2.56 -5.05
CA GLY A 93 -9.74 -1.98 -3.81
C GLY A 93 -9.04 -0.64 -3.99
N ILE A 94 -9.26 0.07 -5.10
CA ILE A 94 -8.69 1.40 -5.36
C ILE A 94 -9.44 2.46 -4.54
N ILE A 95 -10.75 2.30 -4.38
CA ILE A 95 -11.59 3.22 -3.61
C ILE A 95 -12.50 2.47 -2.64
N LYS A 96 -13.13 3.23 -1.74
CA LYS A 96 -14.28 2.82 -0.92
C LYS A 96 -15.41 3.81 -1.11
N ILE A 97 -16.65 3.33 -1.22
CA ILE A 97 -17.83 4.21 -1.20
C ILE A 97 -18.30 4.35 0.24
N ILE A 98 -18.41 5.59 0.73
CA ILE A 98 -18.87 5.90 2.08
C ILE A 98 -20.41 6.04 2.03
N PRO A 99 -21.16 5.22 2.79
CA PRO A 99 -22.61 5.26 2.77
C PRO A 99 -23.14 6.48 3.52
N HIS A 100 -24.05 7.22 2.88
CA HIS A 100 -24.79 8.31 3.50
C HIS A 100 -26.30 8.07 3.43
N GLN A 101 -27.02 8.41 4.50
CA GLN A 101 -28.48 8.24 4.59
C GLN A 101 -29.25 8.96 3.46
N LYS A 102 -28.74 10.10 2.98
CA LYS A 102 -29.37 10.88 1.90
C LYS A 102 -28.90 10.51 0.49
N GLY A 103 -28.23 9.37 0.31
CA GLY A 103 -27.78 8.90 -1.00
C GLY A 103 -26.71 9.78 -1.66
N ILE A 104 -25.92 10.49 -0.85
CA ILE A 104 -24.77 11.27 -1.32
C ILE A 104 -23.72 10.30 -1.84
N PHE A 105 -23.18 10.58 -3.03
CA PHE A 105 -22.12 9.77 -3.60
C PHE A 105 -20.77 10.26 -3.07
N HIS A 106 -20.33 9.65 -1.97
CA HIS A 106 -19.08 9.95 -1.29
C HIS A 106 -18.10 8.81 -1.50
N ILE A 107 -16.94 9.12 -2.05
CA ILE A 107 -15.87 8.15 -2.29
C ILE A 107 -14.63 8.52 -1.48
N HIS A 108 -13.90 7.51 -1.04
CA HIS A 108 -12.58 7.60 -0.43
C HIS A 108 -11.58 6.85 -1.29
N ILE A 109 -10.50 7.50 -1.71
CA ILE A 109 -9.43 6.87 -2.49
C ILE A 109 -8.43 6.24 -1.52
N ASN A 110 -8.31 4.92 -1.58
CA ASN A 110 -7.38 4.21 -0.72
C ASN A 110 -5.95 4.65 -1.07
N ASN A 111 -5.14 4.93 -0.04
CA ASN A 111 -3.73 5.25 -0.23
C ASN A 111 -3.50 6.50 -1.11
N TYR A 112 -4.41 7.48 -1.11
CA TYR A 112 -4.35 8.71 -1.94
C TYR A 112 -2.99 9.42 -1.91
N ASP A 113 -2.33 9.42 -0.76
CA ASP A 113 -1.00 9.98 -0.55
C ASP A 113 0.10 9.33 -1.39
N PHE A 114 0.00 8.03 -1.67
CA PHE A 114 0.91 7.36 -2.60
C PHE A 114 0.72 7.82 -4.04
N TRP A 115 -0.50 8.20 -4.42
CA TRP A 115 -0.80 8.74 -5.74
C TRP A 115 -0.33 10.18 -5.92
N THR A 116 -0.21 10.96 -4.84
CA THR A 116 0.23 12.36 -4.91
C THR A 116 1.70 12.55 -4.52
N GLY A 117 2.41 11.46 -4.18
CA GLY A 117 3.78 11.52 -3.68
C GLY A 117 3.92 12.18 -2.30
N CYS A 118 2.80 12.56 -1.68
CA CYS A 118 2.73 13.17 -0.36
C CYS A 118 2.52 12.06 0.66
N ILE A 119 3.53 11.24 0.97
CA ILE A 119 3.42 10.27 2.07
C ILE A 119 3.28 11.10 3.36
N SER A 120 2.14 11.02 4.04
CA SER A 120 1.98 11.66 5.35
C SER A 120 3.08 11.18 6.31
N PRO A 121 3.63 12.05 7.19
CA PRO A 121 4.59 11.64 8.21
C PRO A 121 4.13 10.39 8.98
N GLU A 122 2.83 10.30 9.25
CA GLU A 122 2.16 9.19 9.94
C GLU A 122 2.26 7.89 9.14
N ALA A 123 1.97 7.89 7.83
CA ALA A 123 2.10 6.70 6.98
C ALA A 123 3.56 6.24 6.81
N ARG A 124 4.52 7.18 6.90
CA ARG A 124 5.96 6.87 6.93
C ARG A 124 6.37 6.27 8.27
N GLU A 125 5.79 6.73 9.37
CA GLU A 125 6.01 6.20 10.71
C GLU A 125 5.36 4.83 10.90
N GLU A 126 4.13 4.62 10.43
CA GLU A 126 3.45 3.31 10.46
C GLU A 126 4.23 2.25 9.69
N LYS A 127 4.71 2.56 8.48
CA LYS A 127 5.55 1.62 7.72
C LYS A 127 6.91 1.36 8.39
N LYS A 128 7.47 2.35 9.10
CA LYS A 128 8.68 2.14 9.91
C LYS A 128 8.38 1.28 11.13
N LYS A 129 7.22 1.49 11.76
CA LYS A 129 6.75 0.79 12.94
C LYS A 129 6.43 -0.68 12.62
N GLU A 130 5.67 -0.95 11.57
CA GLU A 130 5.38 -2.31 11.09
C GLU A 130 6.67 -3.09 10.77
N LYS A 131 7.64 -2.45 10.09
CA LYS A 131 8.95 -3.05 9.81
C LYS A 131 9.79 -3.29 11.07
N SER A 132 9.70 -2.39 12.05
CA SER A 132 10.38 -2.54 13.35
C SER A 132 9.75 -3.70 14.13
N GLU A 133 8.43 -3.73 14.25
CA GLU A 133 7.68 -4.74 15.01
C GLU A 133 7.93 -6.15 14.47
N ALA A 134 7.93 -6.35 13.16
CA ALA A 134 8.21 -7.67 12.57
C ALA A 134 9.64 -8.15 12.84
N PHE A 135 10.62 -7.23 12.79
CA PHE A 135 12.00 -7.57 13.18
C PHE A 135 12.10 -7.89 14.67
N ASP A 136 11.42 -7.12 15.53
CA ASP A 136 11.47 -7.31 16.98
C ASP A 136 10.88 -8.69 17.36
N VAL A 137 9.78 -9.11 16.71
CA VAL A 137 9.22 -10.46 16.86
C VAL A 137 10.22 -11.54 16.46
N PHE A 138 10.87 -11.41 15.30
CA PHE A 138 11.94 -12.33 14.89
C PHE A 138 13.09 -12.33 15.92
N TRP A 139 13.53 -11.15 16.34
CA TRP A 139 14.68 -10.95 17.20
C TRP A 139 14.46 -11.57 18.58
N ASP A 140 13.27 -11.45 19.14
CA ASP A 140 12.93 -12.05 20.42
C ASP A 140 12.75 -13.56 20.29
N LYS A 141 11.93 -14.03 19.34
CA LYS A 141 11.68 -15.46 19.13
C LYS A 141 12.97 -16.23 18.84
N TYR A 142 13.84 -15.69 17.98
CA TYR A 142 15.10 -16.34 17.64
C TYR A 142 15.99 -16.57 18.86
N HIS A 143 16.15 -15.57 19.72
CA HIS A 143 17.02 -15.68 20.87
C HIS A 143 16.39 -16.46 22.02
N GLU A 144 15.05 -16.46 22.12
CA GLU A 144 14.30 -17.34 23.03
C GLU A 144 14.46 -18.82 22.65
N THR A 145 14.28 -19.17 21.38
CA THR A 145 14.41 -20.56 20.91
C THR A 145 15.87 -21.02 20.92
N MET A 146 16.78 -20.22 20.38
CA MET A 146 18.18 -20.63 20.18
C MET A 146 19.06 -20.47 21.43
N GLN A 147 18.58 -19.78 22.46
CA GLN A 147 19.31 -19.48 23.71
C GLN A 147 20.69 -18.84 23.47
N LYS A 148 20.81 -18.06 22.40
CA LYS A 148 22.04 -17.31 22.05
C LYS A 148 21.95 -15.87 22.59
N PRO A 149 23.10 -15.21 22.86
CA PRO A 149 23.10 -13.81 23.22
C PRO A 149 22.73 -12.91 22.02
N LYS A 150 21.94 -11.87 22.29
CA LYS A 150 21.55 -10.83 21.32
C LYS A 150 22.77 -10.01 20.87
N GLN A 151 23.44 -10.45 19.80
CA GLN A 151 24.66 -9.82 19.28
C GLN A 151 24.51 -9.41 17.81
N ASN A 152 25.25 -8.37 17.39
CA ASN A 152 25.27 -7.91 16.00
C ASN A 152 23.90 -7.48 15.45
N VAL A 153 23.08 -6.82 16.27
CA VAL A 153 21.73 -6.31 15.93
C VAL A 153 21.73 -5.56 14.59
N ALA A 154 22.68 -4.64 14.39
CA ALA A 154 22.80 -3.87 13.16
C ALA A 154 23.07 -4.73 11.91
N ARG A 155 23.80 -5.84 12.06
CA ARG A 155 24.04 -6.78 10.97
C ARG A 155 22.80 -7.60 10.70
N ALA A 156 22.09 -8.05 11.74
CA ALA A 156 20.84 -8.79 11.58
C ALA A 156 19.76 -7.96 10.89
N HIS A 157 19.59 -6.69 11.27
CA HIS A 157 18.70 -5.76 10.55
C HIS A 157 19.03 -5.65 9.07
N ARG A 158 20.32 -5.50 8.73
CA ARG A 158 20.75 -5.41 7.32
C ARG A 158 20.43 -6.66 6.51
N GLU A 159 20.50 -7.84 7.12
CA GLU A 159 20.14 -9.09 6.44
C GLU A 159 18.61 -9.26 6.40
N TRP A 160 17.90 -8.85 7.44
CA TRP A 160 16.43 -8.83 7.49
C TRP A 160 15.81 -7.94 6.41
N ASP A 161 16.37 -6.75 6.19
CA ASP A 161 15.90 -5.79 5.18
C ASP A 161 16.05 -6.28 3.74
N LYS A 162 16.84 -7.33 3.50
CA LYS A 162 17.01 -7.94 2.18
C LYS A 162 15.93 -9.00 1.86
N LEU A 163 15.20 -9.46 2.87
CA LEU A 163 14.19 -10.50 2.73
C LEU A 163 12.85 -9.92 2.24
N THR A 164 12.09 -10.71 1.49
CA THR A 164 10.68 -10.38 1.18
C THR A 164 9.80 -10.55 2.41
N LYS A 165 8.56 -10.01 2.41
CA LYS A 165 7.62 -10.21 3.53
C LYS A 165 7.32 -11.69 3.78
N GLU A 166 7.23 -12.49 2.72
CA GLU A 166 7.03 -13.93 2.80
C GLU A 166 8.24 -14.61 3.45
N GLU A 167 9.45 -14.30 2.99
CA GLU A 167 10.69 -14.83 3.55
C GLU A 167 10.90 -14.44 5.02
N GLN A 168 10.51 -13.22 5.41
CA GLN A 168 10.53 -12.77 6.80
C GLN A 168 9.61 -13.60 7.69
N GLN A 169 8.40 -13.89 7.22
CA GLN A 169 7.46 -14.73 7.94
C GLN A 169 7.98 -16.17 8.05
N THR A 170 8.45 -16.76 6.94
CA THR A 170 9.07 -18.09 6.93
C THR A 170 10.27 -18.17 7.88
N ALA A 171 11.09 -17.12 7.93
CA ALA A 171 12.23 -17.02 8.85
C ALA A 171 11.82 -16.93 10.33
N ILE A 172 10.58 -16.54 10.65
CA ILE A 172 10.04 -16.58 12.01
C ILE A 172 9.45 -17.96 12.31
N ASP A 173 8.77 -18.55 11.34
CA ASP A 173 8.05 -19.81 11.50
C ASP A 173 9.00 -21.00 11.67
N HIS A 174 10.06 -21.06 10.86
CA HIS A 174 11.03 -22.18 10.88
C HIS A 174 12.20 -22.03 11.87
N ILE A 175 12.12 -21.11 12.84
CA ILE A 175 13.17 -20.96 13.87
C ILE A 175 13.30 -22.25 14.68
N GLU A 176 12.18 -22.81 15.12
CA GLU A 176 12.15 -24.04 15.92
C GLU A 176 12.61 -25.25 15.12
N GLU A 177 12.19 -25.35 13.87
CA GLU A 177 12.59 -26.44 12.98
C GLU A 177 14.12 -26.49 12.80
N VAL A 178 14.75 -25.34 12.56
CA VAL A 178 16.21 -25.24 12.45
C VAL A 178 16.90 -25.62 13.76
N TYR A 179 16.30 -25.30 14.90
CA TYR A 179 16.82 -25.70 16.20
C TYR A 179 16.77 -27.22 16.40
N TYR A 180 15.63 -27.86 16.13
CA TYR A 180 15.46 -29.32 16.32
C TYR A 180 16.36 -30.15 15.41
N HIS A 181 16.69 -29.66 14.22
CA HIS A 181 17.57 -30.36 13.28
C HIS A 181 19.06 -30.00 13.44
N THR A 182 19.40 -29.12 14.38
CA THR A 182 20.79 -28.83 14.72
C THR A 182 21.28 -29.81 15.79
N ASN A 183 21.99 -30.85 15.35
CA ASN A 183 22.49 -31.94 16.23
C ASN A 183 23.42 -31.48 17.36
N ASP A 184 24.10 -30.34 17.22
CA ASP A 184 25.01 -29.81 18.23
C ASP A 184 24.83 -28.30 18.38
N THR A 185 24.49 -27.89 19.61
CA THR A 185 24.15 -26.51 20.00
C THR A 185 25.27 -25.50 19.77
N ARG A 186 26.52 -25.98 19.59
CA ARG A 186 27.67 -25.15 19.20
C ARG A 186 27.59 -24.65 17.77
N PHE A 187 26.89 -25.37 16.88
CA PHE A 187 26.72 -25.01 15.48
C PHE A 187 25.44 -24.23 15.19
N ILE A 188 24.64 -23.92 16.21
CA ILE A 188 23.50 -23.02 16.06
C ILE A 188 24.02 -21.67 15.55
N PRO A 189 23.55 -21.20 14.36
CA PRO A 189 24.02 -19.95 13.79
C PRO A 189 23.66 -18.76 14.68
N LEU A 190 24.32 -17.62 14.43
CA LEU A 190 23.84 -16.34 14.96
C LEU A 190 22.65 -15.87 14.11
N ALA A 191 21.75 -15.06 14.68
CA ALA A 191 20.58 -14.52 13.98
C ALA A 191 20.94 -13.89 12.62
N ALA A 192 22.00 -13.10 12.55
CA ALA A 192 22.46 -12.50 11.30
C ALA A 192 22.94 -13.54 10.26
N THR A 193 23.55 -14.65 10.71
CA THR A 193 24.00 -15.74 9.83
C THR A 193 22.81 -16.57 9.35
N TYR A 194 21.86 -16.85 10.25
CA TYR A 194 20.60 -17.51 9.93
C TYR A 194 19.83 -16.79 8.81
N LEU A 195 19.72 -15.46 8.91
CA LEU A 195 19.07 -14.64 7.88
C LEU A 195 19.88 -14.57 6.58
N LYS A 196 21.21 -14.36 6.69
CA LYS A 196 22.10 -14.23 5.53
C LYS A 196 22.10 -15.49 4.67
N ASP A 197 22.23 -16.64 5.30
CA ASP A 197 22.37 -17.93 4.60
C ASP A 197 20.99 -18.55 4.31
N LYS A 198 19.90 -17.83 4.65
CA LYS A 198 18.50 -18.28 4.53
C LYS A 198 18.30 -19.70 5.07
N ALA A 199 18.83 -19.97 6.25
CA ALA A 199 18.80 -21.30 6.85
C ALA A 199 17.37 -21.83 7.09
N PHE A 200 16.38 -20.94 7.16
CA PHE A 200 14.94 -21.26 7.21
C PHE A 200 14.36 -21.88 5.93
N LEU A 201 15.15 -21.97 4.85
CA LEU A 201 14.79 -22.65 3.61
C LEU A 201 15.52 -23.99 3.44
N ASN A 202 16.31 -24.41 4.43
CA ASN A 202 17.00 -25.70 4.35
C ASN A 202 15.96 -26.83 4.39
N GLU A 203 16.10 -27.80 3.49
CA GLU A 203 15.30 -29.02 3.51
C GLU A 203 15.86 -29.95 4.60
N TYR A 204 15.13 -30.08 5.70
CA TYR A 204 15.40 -31.08 6.71
C TYR A 204 14.63 -32.35 6.34
N ILE A 205 15.35 -33.37 5.87
CA ILE A 205 14.77 -34.67 5.52
C ILE A 205 14.62 -35.49 6.81
N ASP A 206 13.40 -35.98 7.06
CA ASP A 206 13.07 -36.94 8.14
C ASP A 206 13.86 -38.26 8.04
#